data_AF-A0A7C1YEM3-F1
#
_entry.id   AF-A0A7C1YEM3-F1
#
_cell.length_a   1.000
_cell.length_b   1.000
_cell.length_c   1.000
_cell.angle_alpha   90.00
_cell.angle_beta   90.00
_cell.angle_gamma   90.00
#
_symmetry.space_group_name_H-M   'P 1'
#
loop_
_entity.id
_entity.type
_entity.pdbx_description
1 polymer ?
#
loop_
_entity_poly.entity_id
_entity_poly.type
_entity_poly.pdbx_seq_one_letter_code
_entity_poly.pdbx_strand_id
1 'polypeptide(L)'
;MKRHHLSIALFAGLSLSVASFTAQADLIGLQIGGGGWKHDPSGNFRYNSGSSSVSIDLDSDLHLATQTQGYFYINFENPLPLLPNIRLMSTKLENSGSGQISQTFTFNNKTYTASTSVTSVLNLNQTDLTLYWEPLDNIVSFDFGLTLKKFS
;
A
#
# COMPACT_ATOMS: atom_id res chain seq x y z
N MET A 1 14.81 29.98 -7.65
CA MET A 1 13.83 29.63 -6.60
C MET A 1 12.46 29.47 -7.26
N LYS A 2 12.09 28.24 -7.64
CA LYS A 2 10.74 27.93 -8.14
C LYS A 2 9.93 27.39 -6.97
N ARG A 3 8.87 28.11 -6.61
CA ARG A 3 7.90 27.68 -5.60
C ARG A 3 6.91 26.76 -6.31
N HIS A 4 6.95 25.46 -6.01
CA HIS A 4 5.94 24.53 -6.49
C HIS A 4 4.81 24.46 -5.47
N HIS A 5 3.63 24.92 -5.88
CA HIS A 5 2.40 24.79 -5.12
C HIS A 5 2.00 23.31 -5.08
N LEU A 6 1.95 22.74 -3.88
CA LEU A 6 1.54 21.36 -3.65
C LEU A 6 0.00 21.31 -3.69
N SER A 7 -0.55 21.04 -4.87
CA SER A 7 -1.98 20.73 -5.03
C SER A 7 -2.19 19.24 -4.77
N ILE A 8 -2.63 18.89 -3.56
CA ILE A 8 -3.12 17.55 -3.23
C ILE A 8 -4.48 17.38 -3.91
N ALA A 9 -4.49 16.71 -5.06
CA ALA A 9 -5.72 16.26 -5.71
C ALA A 9 -6.06 14.86 -5.17
N LEU A 10 -6.93 14.79 -4.17
CA LEU A 10 -7.58 13.56 -3.73
C LEU A 10 -8.60 13.16 -4.82
N PHE A 11 -8.21 12.30 -5.76
CA PHE A 11 -9.16 11.68 -6.68
C PHE A 11 -9.84 10.51 -5.96
N ALA A 12 -11.08 10.74 -5.51
CA ALA A 12 -11.96 9.72 -5.00
C ALA A 12 -12.16 8.65 -6.09
N GLY A 13 -11.72 7.42 -5.82
CA GLY A 13 -11.96 6.28 -6.69
C GLY A 13 -13.46 6.01 -6.77
N LEU A 14 -14.02 6.07 -7.98
CA LEU A 14 -15.41 5.76 -8.25
C LEU A 14 -15.58 4.24 -8.17
N SER A 15 -16.07 3.72 -7.05
CA SER A 15 -16.48 2.32 -6.92
C SER A 15 -17.77 2.11 -7.72
N LEU A 16 -17.69 1.41 -8.86
CA LEU A 16 -18.88 0.88 -9.52
C LEU A 16 -19.36 -0.34 -8.73
N SER A 17 -20.32 -0.15 -7.83
CA SER A 17 -21.08 -1.24 -7.22
C SER A 17 -22.05 -1.80 -8.25
N VAL A 18 -21.75 -2.98 -8.81
CA VAL A 18 -22.73 -3.76 -9.56
C VAL A 18 -23.75 -4.38 -8.58
N ALA A 19 -25.01 -4.37 -8.99
CA ALA A 19 -26.21 -4.58 -8.16
C ALA A 19 -26.12 -5.69 -7.10
N SER A 20 -26.53 -5.36 -5.87
CA SER A 20 -26.81 -6.33 -4.80
C SER A 20 -28.23 -6.88 -4.97
N PHE A 21 -28.37 -8.19 -5.18
CA PHE A 21 -29.66 -8.87 -5.11
C PHE A 21 -29.96 -9.18 -3.64
N THR A 22 -31.04 -8.63 -3.08
CA THR A 22 -31.54 -9.03 -1.74
C THR A 22 -32.27 -10.37 -1.86
N ALA A 23 -31.53 -11.47 -1.93
CA ALA A 23 -32.09 -12.80 -1.80
C ALA A 23 -31.96 -13.26 -0.34
N GLN A 24 -33.09 -13.45 0.34
CA GLN A 24 -33.13 -14.12 1.64
C GLN A 24 -32.66 -15.56 1.46
N ALA A 25 -31.43 -15.86 1.91
CA ALA A 25 -30.90 -17.20 2.02
C ALA A 25 -29.75 -17.23 3.01
N ASP A 26 -29.66 -18.34 3.75
CA ASP A 26 -28.58 -18.71 4.68
C ASP A 26 -27.28 -19.05 3.90
N LEU A 27 -26.92 -18.21 2.93
CA LEU A 27 -25.87 -18.46 1.94
C LEU A 27 -24.65 -17.59 2.23
N ILE A 28 -23.47 -18.22 2.17
CA ILE A 28 -22.18 -17.54 2.19
C ILE A 28 -22.13 -16.55 1.02
N GLY A 29 -21.88 -15.28 1.31
CA GLY A 29 -21.65 -14.26 0.30
C GLY A 29 -20.25 -14.37 -0.29
N LEU A 30 -20.12 -14.12 -1.59
CA LEU A 30 -18.83 -14.08 -2.29
C LEU A 30 -18.72 -12.77 -3.07
N GLN A 31 -17.70 -11.98 -2.77
CA GLN A 31 -17.38 -10.75 -3.50
C GLN A 31 -15.95 -10.80 -4.00
N ILE A 32 -15.72 -10.41 -5.26
CA ILE A 32 -14.38 -10.31 -5.85
C ILE A 32 -14.25 -8.90 -6.42
N GLY A 33 -13.10 -8.28 -6.21
CA GLY A 33 -12.84 -6.93 -6.72
C GLY A 33 -11.36 -6.64 -6.87
N GLY A 34 -11.07 -5.43 -7.33
CA GLY A 34 -9.72 -4.95 -7.51
C GLY A 34 -9.71 -3.51 -7.98
N GLY A 35 -8.53 -2.92 -8.01
CA GLY A 35 -8.36 -1.51 -8.37
C GLY A 35 -6.92 -1.15 -8.65
N GLY A 36 -6.72 0.10 -9.04
CA GLY A 36 -5.41 0.70 -9.27
C GLY A 36 -5.19 1.93 -8.39
N TRP A 37 -3.96 2.12 -7.95
CA TRP A 37 -3.54 3.26 -7.13
C TRP A 37 -2.17 3.78 -7.61
N LYS A 38 -1.99 5.11 -7.58
CA LYS A 38 -0.78 5.81 -8.03
C LYS A 38 0.05 6.22 -6.82
N HIS A 39 1.23 5.63 -6.68
CA HIS A 39 2.13 5.73 -5.51
C HIS A 39 3.25 6.68 -5.81
N ASP A 40 3.42 7.68 -4.94
CA ASP A 40 4.50 8.66 -5.00
C ASP A 40 5.30 8.62 -3.68
N PRO A 41 6.28 7.71 -3.53
CA PRO A 41 7.07 7.59 -2.31
C PRO A 41 7.87 8.86 -2.06
N SER A 42 7.77 9.41 -0.86
CA SER A 42 8.49 10.62 -0.47
C SER A 42 8.93 10.54 0.99
N GLY A 43 9.90 11.38 1.34
CA GLY A 43 10.47 11.43 2.68
C GLY A 43 11.85 10.79 2.76
N ASN A 44 12.28 10.49 3.98
CA ASN A 44 13.66 10.14 4.27
C ASN A 44 13.76 8.77 4.95
N PHE A 45 14.60 7.90 4.39
CA PHE A 45 15.06 6.67 5.02
C PHE A 45 16.26 6.97 5.91
N ARG A 46 16.24 6.51 7.17
CA ARG A 46 17.37 6.65 8.09
C ARG A 46 18.02 5.31 8.37
N TYR A 47 19.34 5.25 8.23
CA TYR A 47 20.15 4.09 8.57
C TYR A 47 21.25 4.46 9.54
N ASN A 48 21.34 3.70 10.64
CA ASN A 48 22.40 3.86 11.63
C ASN A 48 23.49 2.84 11.34
N SER A 49 24.69 3.32 11.03
CA SER A 49 25.89 2.49 10.85
C SER A 49 26.93 2.92 11.89
N GLY A 50 26.89 2.30 13.07
CA GLY A 50 27.78 2.64 14.18
C GLY A 50 27.49 4.04 14.74
N SER A 51 28.49 4.92 14.76
CA SER A 51 28.40 6.30 15.27
C SER A 51 27.86 7.32 14.25
N SER A 52 27.57 6.89 13.01
CA SER A 52 27.03 7.75 11.95
C SER A 52 25.59 7.36 11.63
N SER A 53 24.70 8.36 11.62
CA SER A 53 23.34 8.23 11.10
C SER A 53 23.26 8.94 9.77
N VAL A 54 22.80 8.23 8.73
CA VAL A 54 22.53 8.84 7.43
C VAL A 54 21.03 8.96 7.23
N SER A 55 20.59 10.10 6.70
CA SER A 55 19.25 10.33 6.16
C SER A 55 19.35 10.35 4.65
N ILE A 56 18.61 9.48 3.95
CA ILE A 56 18.63 9.31 2.49
C ILE A 56 17.23 9.63 1.98
N ASP A 57 17.11 10.54 1.03
CA ASP A 57 15.82 10.94 0.47
C ASP A 57 15.31 9.91 -0.57
N LEU A 58 14.04 9.52 -0.46
CA LEU A 58 13.45 8.52 -1.34
C LEU A 58 13.35 8.97 -2.80
N ASP A 59 13.19 10.27 -3.05
CA ASP A 59 13.09 10.85 -4.39
C ASP A 59 14.48 11.32 -4.86
N SER A 60 15.12 12.27 -4.17
CA SER A 60 16.35 12.87 -4.72
C SER A 60 17.60 11.99 -4.66
N ASP A 61 17.68 11.05 -3.71
CA ASP A 61 18.82 10.12 -3.61
C ASP A 61 18.54 8.76 -4.24
N LEU A 62 17.36 8.18 -3.96
CA LEU A 62 16.99 6.86 -4.47
C LEU A 62 16.23 6.91 -5.80
N HIS A 63 15.83 8.10 -6.26
CA HIS A 63 15.15 8.31 -7.55
C HIS A 63 13.87 7.49 -7.67
N LEU A 64 13.19 7.15 -6.56
CA LEU A 64 11.99 6.32 -6.60
C LEU A 64 10.88 7.05 -7.34
N ALA A 65 10.55 6.57 -8.54
CA ALA A 65 9.56 7.21 -9.37
C ALA A 65 8.14 6.91 -8.90
N THR A 66 7.23 7.84 -9.23
CA THR A 66 5.80 7.60 -9.10
C THR A 66 5.37 6.40 -9.97
N GLN A 67 4.62 5.46 -9.41
CA GLN A 67 4.18 4.25 -10.11
C GLN A 67 2.68 4.00 -9.90
N THR A 68 1.98 3.58 -10.96
CA THR A 68 0.60 3.09 -10.84
C THR A 68 0.61 1.57 -10.76
N GLN A 69 0.03 1.04 -9.69
CA GLN A 69 -0.08 -0.40 -9.45
C GLN A 69 -1.49 -0.79 -9.04
N GLY A 70 -1.74 -2.08 -8.90
CA GLY A 70 -3.05 -2.57 -8.58
C GLY A 70 -3.08 -3.55 -7.43
N TYR A 71 -4.30 -3.84 -7.02
CA TYR A 71 -4.63 -4.86 -6.05
C TYR A 71 -5.87 -5.62 -6.49
N PHE A 72 -6.04 -6.81 -5.94
CA PHE A 72 -7.27 -7.58 -6.06
C PHE A 72 -7.62 -8.20 -4.71
N TYR A 73 -8.89 -8.50 -4.49
CA TYR A 73 -9.37 -9.13 -3.28
C TYR A 73 -10.54 -10.07 -3.54
N ILE A 74 -10.74 -10.99 -2.59
CA ILE A 74 -11.87 -11.90 -2.50
C ILE A 74 -12.40 -11.83 -1.07
N ASN A 75 -13.70 -11.59 -0.90
CA ASN A 75 -14.38 -11.62 0.38
C ASN A 75 -15.33 -12.81 0.43
N PHE A 76 -15.35 -13.47 1.58
CA PHE A 76 -16.31 -14.49 1.96
C PHE A 76 -17.10 -13.94 3.14
N GLU A 77 -18.39 -13.75 2.94
CA GLU A 77 -19.30 -13.19 3.94
C GLU A 77 -20.05 -14.33 4.64
N ASN A 78 -20.01 -14.32 5.97
CA ASN A 78 -20.62 -15.36 6.78
C ASN A 78 -22.07 -14.97 7.10
N PRO A 79 -23.07 -15.85 6.88
CA PRO A 79 -24.46 -15.56 7.22
C PRO A 79 -24.69 -15.49 8.75
N LEU A 80 -23.77 -16.03 9.56
CA LEU A 80 -23.89 -16.04 11.02
C LEU A 80 -23.31 -14.75 11.63
N PRO A 81 -24.12 -13.91 12.32
CA PRO A 81 -23.71 -12.59 12.81
C PRO A 81 -22.51 -12.55 13.78
N LEU A 82 -22.14 -13.69 14.37
CA LEU A 82 -21.03 -13.78 15.34
C LEU A 82 -19.73 -14.30 14.71
N LEU A 83 -19.80 -14.90 13.52
CA LEU A 83 -18.60 -15.36 12.81
C LEU A 83 -18.08 -14.23 11.92
N PRO A 84 -16.75 -14.07 11.81
CA PRO A 84 -16.19 -13.05 10.94
C PRO A 84 -16.40 -13.40 9.46
N ASN A 85 -16.56 -12.36 8.67
CA ASN A 85 -16.27 -12.36 7.25
C ASN A 85 -14.76 -12.46 7.04
N ILE A 86 -14.36 -12.97 5.88
CA ILE A 86 -12.95 -13.21 5.54
C ILE A 86 -12.63 -12.48 4.24
N ARG A 87 -11.64 -11.60 4.24
CA ARG A 87 -11.07 -10.98 3.04
C ARG A 87 -9.64 -11.44 2.82
N LEU A 88 -9.37 -11.94 1.62
CA LEU A 88 -8.02 -12.14 1.10
C LEU A 88 -7.72 -11.06 0.07
N MET A 89 -6.60 -10.36 0.22
CA MET A 89 -6.21 -9.28 -0.69
C MET A 89 -4.75 -9.41 -1.07
N SER A 90 -4.43 -9.15 -2.33
CA SER A 90 -3.06 -9.05 -2.83
C SER A 90 -2.86 -7.66 -3.42
N THR A 91 -1.80 -6.98 -2.99
CA THR A 91 -1.45 -5.62 -3.44
C THR A 91 -0.05 -5.63 -4.02
N LYS A 92 0.09 -5.10 -5.23
CA LYS A 92 1.39 -4.76 -5.79
C LYS A 92 1.76 -3.34 -5.34
N LEU A 93 2.90 -3.20 -4.67
CA LEU A 93 3.49 -1.95 -4.23
C LEU A 93 5.00 -2.00 -4.42
N GLU A 94 5.46 -1.60 -5.59
CA GLU A 94 6.86 -1.61 -6.01
C GLU A 94 7.19 -0.30 -6.73
N ASN A 95 8.13 0.46 -6.21
CA ASN A 95 8.64 1.67 -6.85
C ASN A 95 10.09 1.44 -7.22
N SER A 96 10.48 1.93 -8.40
CA SER A 96 11.85 1.84 -8.86
C SER A 96 12.29 3.13 -9.54
N GLY A 97 13.59 3.31 -9.60
CA GLY A 97 14.18 4.36 -10.42
C GLY A 97 15.69 4.30 -10.43
N SER A 98 16.28 5.16 -11.25
CA SER A 98 17.71 5.19 -11.52
C SER A 98 18.19 6.62 -11.62
N GLY A 99 19.32 6.91 -10.99
CA GLY A 99 19.91 8.23 -10.99
C GLY A 99 21.20 8.28 -10.18
N GLN A 100 21.74 9.48 -10.00
CA GLN A 100 22.94 9.68 -9.19
C GLN A 100 22.58 10.02 -7.76
N ILE A 101 23.19 9.36 -6.78
CA ILE A 101 23.01 9.70 -5.36
C ILE A 101 23.64 11.07 -5.06
N SER A 102 22.98 11.90 -4.24
CA SER A 102 23.45 13.27 -3.97
C SER A 102 24.54 13.34 -2.89
N GLN A 103 24.68 12.29 -2.09
CA GLN A 103 25.57 12.24 -0.92
C GLN A 103 26.23 10.87 -0.76
N THR A 104 27.38 10.86 -0.08
CA THR A 104 28.10 9.62 0.26
C THR A 104 27.49 8.96 1.50
N PHE A 105 27.20 7.66 1.44
CA PHE A 105 26.70 6.91 2.58
C PHE A 105 27.11 5.43 2.57
N THR A 106 27.14 4.80 3.73
CA THR A 106 27.37 3.36 3.86
C THR A 106 26.07 2.66 4.19
N PHE A 107 25.66 1.70 3.36
CA PHE A 107 24.50 0.85 3.58
C PHE A 107 24.91 -0.61 3.39
N ASN A 108 24.55 -1.48 4.35
CA ASN A 108 24.89 -2.91 4.32
C ASN A 108 26.40 -3.16 4.05
N ASN A 109 27.26 -2.45 4.78
CA ASN A 109 28.73 -2.48 4.65
C ASN A 109 29.28 -2.09 3.25
N LYS A 110 28.46 -1.47 2.39
CA LYS A 110 28.89 -0.91 1.10
C LYS A 110 28.81 0.60 1.13
N THR A 111 29.90 1.26 0.77
CA THR A 111 29.95 2.72 0.64
C THR A 111 29.54 3.11 -0.78
N TYR A 112 28.49 3.92 -0.88
CA TYR A 112 28.04 4.58 -2.08
C TYR A 112 28.54 6.01 -2.03
N THR A 113 29.38 6.41 -2.98
CA THR A 113 29.94 7.77 -3.05
C THR A 113 29.01 8.71 -3.81
N ALA A 114 28.93 9.98 -3.40
CA ALA A 114 28.16 10.99 -4.12
C ALA A 114 28.43 10.96 -5.64
N SER A 115 27.40 11.24 -6.44
CA SER A 115 27.40 11.19 -7.91
C SER A 115 27.55 9.78 -8.53
N THR A 116 27.51 8.72 -7.73
CA THR A 116 27.44 7.34 -8.25
C THR A 116 26.06 7.06 -8.82
N SER A 117 26.00 6.50 -10.04
CA SER A 117 24.73 6.02 -10.60
C SER A 117 24.26 4.76 -9.87
N VAL A 118 23.03 4.77 -9.38
CA VAL A 118 22.37 3.64 -8.72
C VAL A 118 21.04 3.34 -9.38
N THR A 119 20.60 2.09 -9.23
CA THR A 119 19.21 1.69 -9.44
C THR A 119 18.64 1.27 -8.09
N SER A 120 17.52 1.86 -7.72
CA SER A 120 16.84 1.61 -6.46
C SER A 120 15.50 0.95 -6.72
N VAL A 121 15.15 -0.01 -5.87
CA VAL A 121 13.86 -0.70 -5.88
C VAL A 121 13.35 -0.77 -4.44
N LEU A 122 12.18 -0.21 -4.20
CA LEU A 122 11.40 -0.38 -2.98
C LEU A 122 10.29 -1.37 -3.30
N ASN A 123 10.36 -2.58 -2.74
CA ASN A 123 9.31 -3.59 -2.84
C ASN A 123 8.59 -3.74 -1.50
N LEU A 124 7.30 -3.44 -1.50
CA LEU A 124 6.33 -3.58 -0.40
C LEU A 124 5.10 -4.37 -0.86
N ASN A 125 5.24 -5.24 -1.87
CA ASN A 125 4.21 -6.17 -2.27
C ASN A 125 3.72 -6.95 -1.06
N GLN A 126 2.41 -7.15 -0.97
CA GLN A 126 1.80 -7.72 0.23
C GLN A 126 0.60 -8.61 -0.09
N THR A 127 0.41 -9.61 0.77
CA THR A 127 -0.81 -10.40 0.87
C THR A 127 -1.41 -10.21 2.25
N ASP A 128 -2.69 -9.86 2.28
CA ASP A 128 -3.43 -9.56 3.49
C ASP A 128 -4.55 -10.60 3.70
N LEU A 129 -4.69 -11.07 4.94
CA LEU A 129 -5.85 -11.81 5.42
C LEU A 129 -6.54 -10.95 6.47
N THR A 130 -7.79 -10.56 6.21
CA THR A 130 -8.61 -9.76 7.12
C THR A 130 -9.80 -10.57 7.61
N LEU A 131 -9.97 -10.64 8.92
CA LEU A 131 -11.19 -11.12 9.57
C LEU A 131 -11.97 -9.90 10.04
N TYR A 132 -13.22 -9.73 9.62
CA TYR A 132 -14.03 -8.56 9.97
C TYR A 132 -15.47 -8.93 10.33
N TRP A 133 -16.10 -8.12 11.18
CA TRP A 133 -17.46 -8.29 11.66
C TRP A 133 -18.26 -7.02 11.38
N GLU A 134 -19.55 -7.20 11.10
CA GLU A 134 -20.50 -6.14 10.73
C GLU A 134 -21.74 -6.25 11.64
N PRO A 135 -21.62 -6.06 12.98
CA PRO A 135 -22.73 -6.27 13.91
C PRO A 135 -23.89 -5.28 13.73
N LEU A 136 -23.65 -4.13 13.09
CA LEU A 136 -24.64 -3.10 12.80
C LEU A 136 -24.52 -2.77 11.31
N ASP A 137 -25.46 -3.23 10.49
CA ASP A 137 -25.50 -2.92 9.05
C ASP A 137 -26.94 -2.66 8.57
N ASN A 138 -27.73 -1.97 9.40
CA ASN A 138 -29.12 -1.61 9.08
C ASN A 138 -29.28 -0.11 8.77
N ILE A 139 -29.36 0.72 9.81
CA ILE A 139 -29.54 2.18 9.72
C ILE A 139 -28.19 2.88 9.95
N VAL A 140 -27.30 2.24 10.70
CA VAL A 140 -25.94 2.66 10.98
C VAL A 140 -25.02 1.49 10.63
N SER A 141 -23.94 1.77 9.92
CA SER A 141 -22.88 0.80 9.65
C SER A 141 -21.77 0.92 10.69
N PHE A 142 -21.39 -0.20 11.29
CA PHE A 142 -20.22 -0.31 12.13
C PHE A 142 -19.51 -1.63 11.89
N ASP A 143 -18.30 -1.53 11.36
CA ASP A 143 -17.48 -2.68 11.02
C ASP A 143 -16.17 -2.60 11.79
N PHE A 144 -15.68 -3.74 12.25
CA PHE A 144 -14.37 -3.84 12.86
C PHE A 144 -13.69 -5.13 12.43
N GLY A 145 -12.36 -5.15 12.43
CA GLY A 145 -11.63 -6.32 11.99
C GLY A 145 -10.16 -6.31 12.36
N LEU A 146 -9.52 -7.44 12.09
CA LEU A 146 -8.11 -7.68 12.30
C LEU A 146 -7.49 -8.12 10.97
N THR A 147 -6.38 -7.48 10.59
CA THR A 147 -5.65 -7.80 9.37
C THR A 147 -4.27 -8.33 9.69
N LEU A 148 -3.96 -9.51 9.15
CA LEU A 148 -2.62 -10.06 9.07
C LEU A 148 -2.03 -9.70 7.70
N LYS A 149 -0.86 -9.08 7.71
CA LYS A 149 -0.17 -8.57 6.51
C LYS A 149 1.16 -9.27 6.34
N LYS A 150 1.39 -9.87 5.18
CA LYS A 150 2.64 -10.51 4.81
C LYS A 150 3.26 -9.80 3.62
N PHE A 151 4.46 -9.24 3.79
CA PHE A 151 5.24 -8.66 2.71
C PHE A 151 6.01 -9.75 1.92
N SER A 152 6.19 -9.55 0.62
CA SER A 152 6.86 -10.49 -0.30
C SER A 152 7.85 -9.81 -1.25
#